data_AF-A0A562T1L4-F1
#
_entry.id   AF-A0A562T1L4-F1
#
_cell.length_a   1.000
_cell.length_b   1.000
_cell.length_c   1.000
_cell.angle_alpha   90.00
_cell.angle_beta   90.00
_cell.angle_gamma   90.00
#
_symmetry.space_group_name_H-M   'P 1'
#
loop_
_entity.id
_entity.type
_entity.pdbx_description
1 polymer ?
#
loop_
_entity_poly.entity_id
_entity_poly.type
_entity_poly.pdbx_seq_one_letter_code
_entity_poly.pdbx_strand_id
1 'polypeptide(L)'
;MYQGSVAGKAALLAEEKFVQIAGMQEDIDRQRAWEAAAEDCVLARIDHLRIFGGLPRHLPPLTEQQRRDRLKLLMKLWSSGCTCVVDEALFADIINRRRPKRSATA
;
A
#
# COMPACT_ATOMS: atom_id res chain seq x y z
N MET A 1 0.81 46.84 25.22
CA MET A 1 0.28 45.51 24.83
C MET A 1 0.54 45.32 23.34
N TYR A 2 1.52 44.51 22.95
CA TYR A 2 1.84 44.30 21.53
C TYR A 2 0.76 43.42 20.88
N GLN A 3 -0.16 44.05 20.17
CA GLN A 3 -1.05 43.38 19.22
C GLN A 3 -0.14 42.77 18.13
N GLY A 4 0.04 41.44 18.16
CA GLY A 4 0.94 40.75 17.24
C GLY A 4 0.62 41.13 15.78
N SER A 5 1.64 41.61 15.07
CA SER A 5 1.57 41.96 13.64
C SER A 5 0.93 40.81 12.86
N VAL A 6 0.13 41.15 11.84
CA VAL A 6 -0.48 40.18 10.92
C VAL A 6 0.58 39.21 10.36
N ALA A 7 1.80 39.69 10.13
CA ALA A 7 2.93 38.88 9.69
C ALA A 7 3.32 37.79 10.71
N GLY A 8 3.30 38.10 12.01
CA GLY A 8 3.61 37.13 13.07
C GLY A 8 2.54 36.04 13.20
N LYS A 9 1.26 36.41 13.06
CA LYS A 9 0.15 35.44 13.04
C LYS A 9 0.19 34.54 11.80
N ALA A 10 0.56 35.10 10.65
CA ALA A 10 0.72 34.34 9.41
C ALA A 10 1.88 33.34 9.51
N ALA A 11 3.00 33.72 10.13
CA ALA A 11 4.14 32.82 10.36
C ALA A 11 3.77 31.62 11.24
N LEU A 12 3.04 31.82 12.34
CA LEU A 12 2.58 30.73 13.21
C LEU A 12 1.64 29.76 12.47
N LEU A 13 0.68 30.29 11.69
CA LEU A 13 -0.21 29.45 10.89
C LEU A 13 0.54 28.67 9.79
N ALA A 14 1.61 29.24 9.23
CA ALA A 14 2.44 28.55 8.25
C ALA A 14 3.22 27.40 8.90
N GLU A 15 3.76 27.62 10.10
CA GLU A 15 4.47 26.60 10.88
C GLU A 15 3.55 25.45 11.31
N GLU A 16 2.36 25.75 11.82
CA GLU A 16 1.34 24.74 12.17
C GLU A 16 0.93 23.90 10.96
N LYS A 17 0.69 24.55 9.80
CA LYS A 17 0.36 23.85 8.55
C LYS A 17 1.53 22.99 8.07
N PHE A 18 2.76 23.46 8.22
CA PHE A 18 3.95 22.69 7.86
C PHE A 18 4.05 21.41 8.72
N VAL A 19 3.87 21.51 10.04
CA VAL A 19 3.86 20.36 10.95
C VAL A 19 2.74 19.38 10.61
N GLN A 20 1.54 19.88 10.28
CA GLN A 20 0.43 19.03 9.84
C GLN A 20 0.74 18.30 8.53
N ILE A 21 1.29 19.00 7.53
CA ILE A 21 1.67 18.41 6.25
C ILE A 21 2.78 17.37 6.45
N ALA A 22 3.78 17.66 7.28
CA ALA A 22 4.85 16.73 7.62
C ALA A 22 4.29 15.47 8.30
N GLY A 23 3.42 15.61 9.30
CA GLY A 23 2.77 14.47 9.96
C GLY A 23 1.91 13.63 8.99
N MET A 24 1.14 14.29 8.11
CA MET A 24 0.39 13.59 7.06
C MET A 24 1.30 12.83 6.08
N GLN A 25 2.45 13.40 5.74
CA GLN A 25 3.42 12.77 4.85
C GLN A 25 4.05 11.53 5.51
N GLU A 26 4.42 11.63 6.80
CA GLU A 26 4.91 10.49 7.57
C GLU A 26 3.87 9.36 7.64
N ASP A 27 2.59 9.68 7.81
CA ASP A 27 1.50 8.70 7.79
C ASP A 27 1.36 8.00 6.44
N ILE A 28 1.44 8.76 5.34
CA ILE A 28 1.40 8.22 3.97
C ILE A 28 2.57 7.27 3.74
N ASP A 29 3.78 7.66 4.15
CA ASP A 29 4.98 6.86 3.95
C ASP A 29 4.96 5.59 4.80
N ARG A 30 4.50 5.67 6.05
CA ARG A 30 4.25 4.51 6.91
C ARG A 30 3.25 3.56 6.28
N GLN A 31 2.16 4.09 5.74
CA GLN A 31 1.15 3.27 5.07
C GLN A 31 1.71 2.57 3.82
N ARG A 32 2.48 3.29 2.99
CA ARG A 32 3.14 2.71 1.81
C ARG A 32 4.15 1.62 2.18
N ALA A 33 4.93 1.83 3.25
CA ALA A 33 5.87 0.84 3.75
C ALA A 33 5.14 -0.43 4.23
N TRP A 34 4.02 -0.28 4.92
CA TRP A 34 3.18 -1.41 5.34
C TRP A 34 2.58 -2.16 4.14
N GLU A 35 2.04 -1.43 3.14
CA GLU A 35 1.49 -2.04 1.92
C GLU A 35 2.56 -2.84 1.18
N ALA A 36 3.77 -2.29 1.02
CA ALA A 36 4.89 -2.97 0.36
C ALA A 36 5.28 -4.27 1.08
N ALA A 37 5.43 -4.22 2.41
CA ALA A 37 5.76 -5.40 3.22
C ALA A 37 4.65 -6.47 3.20
N ALA A 38 3.39 -6.06 3.20
CA ALA A 38 2.25 -6.97 3.09
C ALA A 38 2.21 -7.66 1.72
N GLU A 39 2.45 -6.92 0.64
CA GLU A 39 2.57 -7.47 -0.71
C GLU A 39 3.76 -8.45 -0.82
N ASP A 40 4.91 -8.14 -0.23
CA ASP A 40 6.08 -9.03 -0.19
C ASP A 40 5.76 -10.34 0.54
N CYS A 41 5.06 -10.24 1.68
CA CYS A 41 4.56 -11.40 2.42
C CYS A 41 3.65 -12.27 1.55
N VAL A 42 2.77 -11.66 0.76
CA VAL A 42 1.88 -12.38 -0.16
C VAL A 42 2.65 -13.15 -1.22
N LEU A 43 3.63 -12.51 -1.86
CA LEU A 43 4.45 -13.14 -2.88
C LEU A 43 5.27 -14.30 -2.32
N ALA A 44 5.93 -14.10 -1.17
CA ALA A 44 6.71 -15.13 -0.50
C ALA A 44 5.83 -16.33 -0.09
N ARG A 45 4.60 -16.06 0.40
CA ARG A 45 3.66 -17.11 0.80
C ARG A 45 3.21 -17.95 -0.39
N ILE A 46 2.87 -17.31 -1.51
CA ILE A 46 2.41 -18.00 -2.71
C ILE A 46 3.52 -18.86 -3.31
N ASP A 47 4.76 -18.38 -3.30
CA ASP A 47 5.94 -19.16 -3.71
C ASP A 47 6.10 -20.42 -2.84
N HIS A 48 5.94 -20.28 -1.53
CA HIS A 48 5.97 -21.41 -0.58
C HIS A 48 4.81 -22.41 -0.78
N LEU A 49 3.63 -21.96 -1.19
CA LEU A 49 2.48 -22.84 -1.45
C LEU A 49 2.66 -23.71 -2.71
N ARG A 50 3.62 -23.38 -3.59
CA ARG A 50 3.93 -24.12 -4.83
C ARG A 50 2.67 -24.45 -5.64
N ILE A 51 1.83 -23.43 -5.88
CA ILE A 51 0.56 -23.58 -6.59
C ILE A 51 0.83 -24.07 -8.03
N PHE A 52 0.64 -25.37 -8.26
CA PHE A 52 0.82 -26.00 -9.56
C PHE A 52 -0.19 -25.45 -10.57
N GLY A 53 0.29 -25.01 -11.74
CA GLY A 53 -0.55 -24.40 -12.78
C GLY A 53 -0.63 -22.86 -12.72
N GLY A 54 -0.12 -22.25 -11.64
CA GLY A 54 -0.09 -20.80 -11.46
C GLY A 54 -1.47 -20.18 -11.18
N LEU A 55 -1.47 -18.90 -10.84
CA LEU A 55 -2.69 -18.15 -10.55
C LEU A 55 -3.17 -17.34 -11.76
N PRO A 56 -4.49 -17.08 -11.88
CA PRO A 56 -5.04 -16.22 -12.94
C PRO A 56 -4.38 -14.83 -12.92
N ARG A 57 -3.92 -14.37 -14.10
CA ARG A 57 -3.25 -13.06 -14.24
C ARG A 57 -4.06 -12.02 -15.00
N HIS A 58 -5.16 -12.45 -15.61
CA HIS A 58 -6.02 -11.65 -16.49
C HIS A 58 -7.17 -10.95 -15.72
N LEU A 59 -7.08 -10.92 -14.39
CA LEU A 59 -8.09 -10.29 -13.53
C LEU A 59 -8.01 -8.76 -13.63
N PRO A 60 -9.16 -8.06 -13.46
CA PRO A 60 -9.19 -6.61 -13.52
C PRO A 60 -8.31 -5.98 -12.42
N PRO A 61 -7.68 -4.84 -12.69
CA PRO A 61 -6.86 -4.15 -11.70
C PRO A 61 -7.71 -3.70 -10.51
N LEU A 62 -7.13 -3.76 -9.32
CA LEU A 62 -7.77 -3.33 -8.09
C LEU A 62 -7.50 -1.84 -7.84
N THR A 63 -8.50 -1.14 -7.33
CA THR A 63 -8.27 0.21 -6.81
C THR A 63 -7.34 0.15 -5.59
N GLU A 64 -6.68 1.26 -5.27
CA GLU A 64 -5.80 1.31 -4.09
C GLU A 64 -6.55 0.93 -2.81
N GLN A 65 -7.77 1.42 -2.64
CA GLN A 65 -8.59 1.11 -1.48
C GLN A 65 -8.93 -0.39 -1.42
N GLN A 66 -9.37 -0.98 -2.53
CA GLN A 66 -9.68 -2.41 -2.59
C GLN A 66 -8.47 -3.29 -2.27
N ARG A 67 -7.29 -2.93 -2.80
CA ARG A 67 -6.04 -3.63 -2.53
C ARG A 67 -5.71 -3.61 -1.03
N ARG A 68 -5.79 -2.44 -0.40
CA ARG A 68 -5.52 -2.30 1.04
C ARG A 68 -6.48 -3.14 1.88
N ASP A 69 -7.77 -3.08 1.58
CA ASP A 69 -8.78 -3.80 2.33
C ASP A 69 -8.61 -5.32 2.19
N ARG A 70 -8.29 -5.80 0.98
CA ARG A 70 -7.95 -7.20 0.72
C ARG A 70 -6.65 -7.64 1.40
N LEU A 71 -5.60 -6.82 1.39
CA LEU A 71 -4.36 -7.09 2.13
C LEU A 71 -4.63 -7.23 3.63
N LYS A 72 -5.38 -6.29 4.22
CA LYS A 72 -5.75 -6.36 5.65
C LYS A 72 -6.53 -7.63 5.97
N LEU A 73 -7.51 -7.97 5.14
CA LEU A 73 -8.31 -9.18 5.31
C LEU A 73 -7.44 -10.44 5.22
N LEU A 74 -6.57 -10.52 4.21
CA LEU A 74 -5.70 -11.67 3.99
C LEU A 74 -4.70 -11.85 5.16
N MET A 75 -4.08 -10.77 5.63
CA MET A 75 -3.20 -10.81 6.80
C MET A 75 -3.94 -11.27 8.05
N LYS A 76 -5.19 -10.83 8.25
CA LYS A 76 -6.03 -11.25 9.37
C LYS A 76 -6.38 -12.74 9.30
N LEU A 77 -6.69 -13.26 8.10
CA LEU A 77 -6.99 -14.68 7.90
C LEU A 77 -5.74 -15.54 8.16
N TRP A 78 -4.57 -15.08 7.73
CA TRP A 78 -3.33 -15.81 8.00
C TRP A 78 -2.95 -15.80 9.47
N SER A 79 -3.15 -14.68 10.17
CA SER A 79 -2.90 -14.61 11.62
C SER A 79 -3.93 -15.40 12.44
N SER A 80 -5.13 -15.64 11.92
CA SER A 80 -6.14 -16.50 12.55
C SER A 80 -5.93 -18.00 12.29
N GLY A 81 -4.86 -18.38 11.60
CA GLY A 81 -4.54 -19.78 11.29
C GLY A 81 -5.07 -20.29 9.95
N CYS A 82 -5.79 -19.48 9.17
CA CYS A 82 -6.27 -19.82 7.83
C CYS A 82 -5.17 -19.59 6.77
N THR A 83 -4.02 -20.25 6.94
CA THR A 83 -2.77 -19.88 6.25
C THR A 83 -2.66 -20.32 4.77
N CYS A 84 -3.67 -21.02 4.27
CA CYS A 84 -3.78 -21.48 2.88
C CYS A 84 -4.73 -20.62 2.03
N VAL A 85 -5.36 -19.60 2.61
CA VAL A 85 -6.24 -18.69 1.86
C VAL A 85 -5.40 -17.88 0.87
N VAL A 86 -5.85 -17.81 -0.36
CA VAL A 86 -5.25 -17.05 -1.45
C VAL A 86 -6.32 -16.13 -2.04
N ASP A 87 -5.98 -14.86 -2.28
CA ASP A 87 -6.82 -13.94 -3.05
C ASP A 87 -6.21 -13.81 -4.46
N GLU A 88 -6.83 -14.45 -5.46
CA GLU A 88 -6.28 -14.48 -6.82
C GLU A 88 -6.27 -13.10 -7.48
N ALA A 89 -7.28 -12.27 -7.20
CA ALA A 89 -7.37 -10.91 -7.74
C ALA A 89 -6.29 -10.00 -7.16
N LEU A 90 -6.02 -10.12 -5.86
CA LEU A 90 -4.93 -9.39 -5.21
C LEU A 90 -3.57 -9.82 -5.77
N PHE A 91 -3.35 -11.13 -5.94
CA PHE A 91 -2.11 -11.62 -6.53
C PHE A 91 -1.91 -11.13 -7.97
N ALA A 92 -2.95 -11.23 -8.81
CA ALA A 92 -2.90 -10.77 -10.20
C ALA A 92 -2.53 -9.29 -10.27
N ASP A 93 -3.15 -8.45 -9.43
CA ASP A 93 -2.86 -7.02 -9.35
C ASP A 93 -1.41 -6.74 -8.94
N ILE A 94 -0.91 -7.36 -7.87
CA ILE A 94 0.47 -7.19 -7.38
C ILE A 94 1.48 -7.55 -8.47
N ILE A 95 1.31 -8.71 -9.10
CA ILE A 95 2.21 -9.17 -10.16
C ILE A 95 2.16 -8.24 -11.37
N ASN A 96 0.98 -7.79 -11.78
CA ASN A 96 0.84 -6.91 -12.94
C ASN A 96 1.43 -5.51 -12.69
N ARG A 97 1.36 -4.99 -11.46
CA ARG A 97 1.99 -3.72 -11.06
C ARG A 97 3.50 -3.81 -10.92
N ARG A 98 4.01 -4.91 -10.36
CA ARG A 98 5.44 -5.08 -10.07
C ARG A 98 6.25 -5.62 -11.23
N ARG A 99 5.61 -6.26 -12.22
CA ARG A 99 6.31 -6.72 -13.42
C ARG A 99 6.84 -5.48 -14.16
N PRO A 100 8.15 -5.38 -14.43
CA PRO A 100 8.64 -4.34 -15.33
C PRO A 100 7.85 -4.49 -16.63
N LYS A 101 7.20 -3.40 -17.07
CA LYS A 101 6.65 -3.33 -18.44
C LYS A 101 7.81 -3.76 -19.32
N ARG A 102 7.69 -4.91 -19.99
CA ARG A 102 8.63 -5.25 -21.06
C ARG A 102 8.58 -4.03 -21.99
N SER A 103 9.66 -3.27 -22.03
CA SER A 103 9.84 -2.24 -23.05
C SER A 103 9.58 -2.95 -24.37
N ALA A 104 8.50 -2.58 -25.05
CA ALA A 104 8.19 -3.07 -26.38
C ALA A 104 9.43 -2.76 -27.23
N THR A 105 10.18 -3.81 -27.54
CA THR A 105 11.38 -3.73 -28.36
C THR A 105 10.99 -4.37 -29.68
N ALA A 106 10.96 -3.53 -30.72
CA ALA A 106 10.69 -3.81 -32.13
C ALA A 106 9.25 -4.20 -32.51
#